data_AF-F0GGK3-F1
#
_entry.id   AF-F0GGK3-F1
#
_cell.length_a   1.000
_cell.length_b   1.000
_cell.length_c   1.000
_cell.angle_alpha   90.00
_cell.angle_beta   90.00
_cell.angle_gamma   90.00
#
_symmetry.space_group_name_H-M   'P 1'
#
loop_
_entity.id
_entity.type
_entity.pdbx_description
1 polymer ?
#
loop_
_entity_poly.entity_id
_entity_poly.type
_entity_poly.pdbx_seq_one_letter_code
_entity_poly.pdbx_strand_id
1 'polypeptide(L)'
;WLARGKPRHPGRLNEACHLVFKDADTRWRHARTGIAALFKADLFREGIDGEAVEWACARLAARPEARRILVVISDGSPMDGATALANDPFYLDNHLKQVVARQEAAGRVEIL
;
A
#
# COMPACT_ATOMS: atom_id res chain seq x y z
N TRP A 1 -0.74 13.45 -17.05
CA TRP A 1 -2.21 13.59 -17.25
C TRP A 1 -2.61 14.99 -17.71
N LEU A 2 -2.32 16.05 -16.94
CA LEU A 2 -2.66 17.44 -17.31
C LEU A 2 -2.18 17.85 -18.72
N ALA A 3 -0.92 17.56 -19.05
CA ALA A 3 -0.33 17.86 -20.36
C ALA A 3 -1.03 17.15 -21.55
N ARG A 4 -1.86 16.13 -21.29
CA ARG A 4 -2.63 15.40 -22.31
C ARG A 4 -4.10 15.84 -22.37
N GLY A 5 -4.45 16.98 -21.76
CA GLY A 5 -5.81 17.53 -21.83
C GLY A 5 -6.84 16.81 -20.95
N LYS A 6 -6.41 16.19 -19.84
CA LYS A 6 -7.28 15.51 -18.87
C LYS A 6 -8.20 14.44 -19.52
N PRO A 7 -7.65 13.41 -20.17
CA PRO A 7 -8.47 12.34 -20.75
C PRO A 7 -9.36 11.68 -19.69
N ARG A 8 -10.56 11.26 -20.12
CA ARG A 8 -11.55 10.56 -19.27
C ARG A 8 -10.97 9.22 -18.79
N HIS A 9 -11.41 8.78 -17.61
CA HIS A 9 -11.00 7.52 -16.98
C HIS A 9 -9.47 7.39 -16.85
N PRO A 10 -8.80 8.32 -16.16
CA PRO A 10 -7.35 8.31 -16.08
C PRO A 10 -6.78 7.21 -15.17
N GLY A 11 -7.63 6.56 -14.38
CA GLY A 11 -7.21 5.58 -13.40
C GLY A 11 -6.38 6.21 -12.27
N ARG A 12 -5.45 5.43 -11.70
CA ARG A 12 -4.57 5.84 -10.60
C ARG A 12 -3.61 6.95 -11.03
N LEU A 13 -3.70 8.08 -10.34
CA LEU A 13 -2.89 9.29 -10.53
C LEU A 13 -1.83 9.41 -9.42
N ASN A 14 -0.86 10.32 -9.59
CA ASN A 14 0.30 10.57 -8.71
C ASN A 14 1.44 9.54 -8.80
N GLU A 15 2.43 9.61 -7.93
CA GLU A 15 3.52 8.63 -7.85
C GLU A 15 3.44 7.89 -6.51
N ALA A 16 3.96 6.67 -6.45
CA ALA A 16 3.99 5.89 -5.23
C ALA A 16 5.37 6.00 -4.57
N CYS A 17 5.38 6.14 -3.24
CA CYS A 17 6.59 6.05 -2.43
C CYS A 17 6.35 5.02 -1.32
N HIS A 18 7.17 3.98 -1.28
CA HIS A 18 7.09 2.96 -0.23
C HIS A 18 8.18 3.21 0.82
N LEU A 19 7.75 3.35 2.08
CA LEU A 19 8.66 3.55 3.21
C LEU A 19 8.86 2.24 3.97
N VAL A 20 10.12 1.87 4.21
CA VAL A 20 10.48 0.74 5.08
C VAL A 20 11.12 1.28 6.35
N PHE A 21 10.37 1.27 7.45
CA PHE A 21 10.89 1.70 8.75
C PHE A 21 11.82 0.67 9.41
N LYS A 22 11.58 -0.62 9.11
CA LYS A 22 12.37 -1.76 9.54
C LYS A 22 12.19 -2.90 8.55
N ASP A 23 13.27 -3.46 8.02
CA ASP A 23 13.23 -4.69 7.22
C ASP A 23 13.28 -5.96 8.11
N ALA A 24 13.10 -7.13 7.48
CA ALA A 24 13.02 -8.41 8.19
C ALA A 24 14.33 -8.78 8.92
N ASP A 25 15.48 -8.48 8.31
CA ASP A 25 16.80 -8.96 8.76
C ASP A 25 17.42 -8.01 9.81
N THR A 26 16.96 -6.75 9.85
CA THR A 26 17.35 -5.78 10.87
C THR A 26 16.77 -6.14 12.24
N ARG A 27 17.64 -6.21 13.27
CA ARG A 27 17.22 -6.45 14.66
C ARG A 27 16.49 -5.23 15.24
N TRP A 28 15.50 -5.48 16.11
CA TRP A 28 14.66 -4.43 16.72
C TRP A 28 15.45 -3.27 17.32
N ARG A 29 16.52 -3.59 18.09
CA ARG A 29 17.37 -2.59 18.74
C ARG A 29 17.97 -1.56 17.77
N HIS A 30 18.24 -1.94 16.52
CA HIS A 30 18.83 -1.06 15.51
C HIS A 30 17.77 -0.27 14.74
N ALA A 31 16.53 -0.74 14.73
CA ALA A 31 15.43 -0.10 14.02
C ALA A 31 14.57 0.83 14.89
N ARG A 32 14.91 1.02 16.18
CA ARG A 32 14.10 1.79 17.13
C ARG A 32 13.76 3.19 16.61
N THR A 33 14.74 3.90 16.04
CA THR A 33 14.55 5.25 15.48
C THR A 33 13.67 5.22 14.24
N GLY A 34 13.81 4.20 13.38
CA GLY A 34 12.96 4.01 12.20
C GLY A 34 11.51 3.75 12.60
N ILE A 35 11.28 2.85 13.56
CA ILE A 35 9.93 2.58 14.09
C ILE A 35 9.33 3.82 14.75
N ALA A 36 10.12 4.59 15.52
CA ALA A 36 9.64 5.85 16.08
C ALA A 36 9.26 6.88 15.00
N ALA A 37 9.91 6.84 13.83
CA ALA A 37 9.58 7.70 12.72
C ALA A 37 8.20 7.42 12.13
N LEU A 38 7.62 6.22 12.31
CA LEU A 38 6.25 5.90 11.89
C LEU A 38 5.21 6.90 12.44
N PHE A 39 5.48 7.48 13.61
CA PHE A 39 4.58 8.44 14.27
C PHE A 39 4.79 9.89 13.84
N LYS A 40 5.71 10.17 12.91
CA LYS A 40 5.92 11.51 12.39
C LYS A 40 4.86 11.87 11.35
N ALA A 41 4.12 12.93 11.61
CA ALA A 41 3.00 13.38 10.78
C ALA A 41 3.40 13.89 9.38
N ASP A 42 4.68 14.17 9.14
CA ASP A 42 5.18 14.69 7.86
C ASP A 42 5.56 13.59 6.85
N LEU A 43 5.59 12.33 7.28
CA LEU A 43 5.97 11.21 6.41
C LEU A 43 4.79 10.66 5.59
N PHE A 44 3.60 10.66 6.17
CA PHE A 44 2.38 10.22 5.48
C PHE A 44 1.59 11.43 5.00
N ARG A 45 1.04 11.34 3.78
CA ARG A 45 0.20 12.38 3.19
C ARG A 45 -1.13 11.81 2.71
N GLU A 46 -1.05 10.87 1.77
CA GLU A 46 -2.16 10.24 1.09
C GLU A 46 -1.80 8.77 0.83
N GLY A 47 -2.81 7.90 0.75
CA GLY A 47 -2.65 6.44 0.74
C GLY A 47 -3.30 5.78 -0.47
N ILE A 48 -2.58 4.82 -1.06
CA ILE A 48 -3.09 3.92 -2.11
C ILE A 48 -3.04 2.49 -1.56
N ASP A 49 -3.92 2.17 -0.61
CA ASP A 49 -3.83 0.98 0.23
C ASP A 49 -3.77 -0.32 -0.59
N GLY A 50 -4.50 -0.41 -1.71
CA GLY A 50 -4.42 -1.55 -2.62
C GLY A 50 -3.00 -1.80 -3.12
N GLU A 51 -2.25 -0.76 -3.51
CA GLU A 51 -0.86 -0.91 -3.95
C GLU A 51 0.08 -1.20 -2.80
N ALA A 52 -0.18 -0.62 -1.62
CA ALA A 52 0.58 -0.93 -0.41
C ALA A 52 0.47 -2.42 -0.05
N VAL A 53 -0.74 -2.98 -0.10
CA VAL A 53 -0.98 -4.43 0.13
C VAL A 53 -0.28 -5.25 -0.94
N GLU A 54 -0.44 -4.93 -2.22
CA GLU A 54 0.22 -5.67 -3.30
C GLU A 54 1.75 -5.66 -3.16
N TRP A 55 2.33 -4.50 -2.87
CA TRP A 55 3.76 -4.35 -2.69
C TRP A 55 4.28 -5.13 -1.47
N ALA A 56 3.57 -5.08 -0.35
CA ALA A 56 3.91 -5.84 0.85
C ALA A 56 3.81 -7.36 0.62
N CYS A 57 2.74 -7.82 -0.05
CA CYS A 57 2.57 -9.23 -0.44
C CYS A 57 3.71 -9.69 -1.36
N ALA A 58 4.09 -8.89 -2.37
CA ALA A 58 5.17 -9.21 -3.28
C ALA A 58 6.52 -9.35 -2.54
N ARG A 59 6.82 -8.43 -1.63
CA ARG A 59 8.03 -8.49 -0.78
C ARG A 59 8.04 -9.74 0.11
N LEU A 60 6.90 -10.06 0.71
CA LEU A 60 6.80 -11.21 1.61
C LEU A 60 6.81 -12.54 0.85
N ALA A 61 6.25 -12.60 -0.36
CA ALA A 61 6.30 -13.79 -1.20
C ALA A 61 7.72 -14.14 -1.68
N ALA A 62 8.61 -13.14 -1.78
CA ALA A 62 10.02 -13.34 -2.15
C ALA A 62 10.90 -13.86 -0.99
N ARG A 63 10.34 -13.95 0.22
CA ARG A 63 11.06 -14.40 1.42
C ARG A 63 11.08 -15.93 1.54
N PRO A 64 12.16 -16.54 2.06
CA PRO A 64 12.28 -18.00 2.19
C PRO A 64 11.39 -18.60 3.28
N GLU A 65 10.88 -17.80 4.21
CA GLU A 65 10.03 -18.25 5.31
C GLU A 65 8.77 -18.96 4.79
N ALA A 66 8.46 -20.12 5.38
CA ALA A 66 7.35 -20.97 4.95
C ALA A 66 5.97 -20.36 5.25
N ARG A 67 5.84 -19.68 6.41
CA ARG A 67 4.64 -18.93 6.78
C ARG A 67 4.88 -17.45 6.53
N ARG A 68 3.94 -16.84 5.80
CA ARG A 68 4.02 -15.45 5.33
C ARG A 68 2.70 -14.79 5.66
N ILE A 69 2.72 -13.93 6.67
CA ILE A 69 1.55 -13.23 7.18
C ILE A 69 1.75 -11.73 6.99
N LEU A 70 0.81 -11.07 6.33
CA LEU A 70 0.71 -9.63 6.23
C LEU A 70 -0.36 -9.15 7.21
N VAL A 71 0.02 -8.32 8.19
CA VAL A 71 -0.93 -7.64 9.08
C VAL A 71 -1.09 -6.21 8.58
N VAL A 72 -2.32 -5.81 8.30
CA VAL A 72 -2.63 -4.45 7.83
C VAL A 72 -3.26 -3.64 8.97
N ILE A 73 -2.68 -2.49 9.27
CA ILE A 73 -3.26 -1.51 10.21
C ILE A 73 -3.63 -0.28 9.39
N SER A 74 -4.92 -0.14 9.10
CA SER A 74 -5.49 0.96 8.32
C SER A 74 -6.87 1.31 8.91
N ASP A 75 -7.32 2.54 8.67
CA ASP A 75 -8.72 2.94 8.89
C ASP A 75 -9.66 2.43 7.77
N GLY A 76 -9.10 1.79 6.74
CA GLY A 76 -9.82 1.16 5.63
C GLY A 76 -10.31 2.14 4.57
N SER A 77 -9.77 3.37 4.55
CA SER A 77 -10.25 4.46 3.68
C SER A 77 -9.13 4.95 2.73
N PRO A 78 -8.81 4.21 1.66
CA PRO A 78 -7.74 4.59 0.73
C PRO A 78 -8.04 5.95 0.07
N MET A 79 -7.11 6.89 0.19
CA MET A 79 -7.32 8.26 -0.26
C MET A 79 -6.08 8.84 -0.93
N ASP A 80 -6.15 8.95 -2.26
CA ASP A 80 -5.27 9.78 -3.10
C ASP A 80 -6.14 10.85 -3.78
N GLY A 81 -5.89 12.12 -3.48
CA GLY A 81 -6.81 13.22 -3.80
C GLY A 81 -6.98 13.43 -5.30
N ALA A 82 -5.88 13.32 -6.07
CA ALA A 82 -5.93 13.46 -7.51
C ALA A 82 -6.72 12.30 -8.15
N THR A 83 -6.48 11.07 -7.71
CA THR A 83 -7.20 9.88 -8.18
C THR A 83 -8.68 9.96 -7.85
N ALA A 84 -9.03 10.34 -6.62
CA ALA A 84 -10.42 10.47 -6.17
C ALA A 84 -11.19 11.55 -6.95
N LEU A 85 -10.56 12.70 -7.23
CA LEU A 85 -11.17 13.79 -8.00
C LEU A 85 -11.40 13.44 -9.48
N ALA A 86 -10.55 12.58 -10.05
CA ALA A 86 -10.54 12.30 -11.48
C ALA A 86 -11.28 11.02 -11.88
N ASN A 87 -11.72 10.22 -10.91
CA ASN A 87 -12.41 8.94 -11.11
C ASN A 87 -13.72 8.90 -10.31
N ASP A 88 -14.40 7.74 -10.30
CA ASP A 88 -15.57 7.55 -9.46
C ASP A 88 -15.18 7.49 -7.96
N PRO A 89 -16.09 7.84 -7.04
CA PRO A 89 -15.80 7.87 -5.61
C PRO A 89 -15.34 6.54 -5.02
N PHE A 90 -15.65 5.40 -5.66
CA PHE A 90 -15.34 4.07 -5.17
C PHE A 90 -14.11 3.46 -5.87
N TYR A 91 -13.40 4.22 -6.71
CA TYR A 91 -12.30 3.70 -7.52
C TYR A 91 -11.22 3.03 -6.66
N LEU A 92 -10.75 3.72 -5.60
CA LEU A 92 -9.70 3.22 -4.72
C LEU A 92 -10.21 2.11 -3.79
N ASP A 93 -11.45 2.20 -3.31
CA ASP A 93 -12.08 1.14 -2.50
C ASP A 93 -12.21 -0.16 -3.28
N ASN A 94 -12.70 -0.06 -4.51
CA ASN A 94 -12.86 -1.21 -5.41
C ASN A 94 -11.49 -1.78 -5.77
N HIS A 95 -10.49 -0.92 -5.98
CA HIS A 95 -9.12 -1.36 -6.20
C HIS A 95 -8.56 -2.14 -5.01
N LEU A 96 -8.70 -1.63 -3.78
CA LEU A 96 -8.27 -2.33 -2.56
C LEU A 96 -8.95 -3.70 -2.43
N LYS A 97 -10.28 -3.77 -2.59
CA LYS A 97 -11.04 -5.04 -2.53
C LYS A 97 -10.57 -6.04 -3.58
N GLN A 98 -10.33 -5.59 -4.81
CA GLN A 98 -9.84 -6.45 -5.89
C GLN A 98 -8.42 -6.97 -5.60
N VAL A 99 -7.54 -6.13 -5.07
CA VAL A 99 -6.18 -6.55 -4.71
C VAL A 99 -6.22 -7.58 -3.59
N VAL A 100 -6.93 -7.31 -2.50
CA VAL A 100 -7.04 -8.24 -1.37
C VAL A 100 -7.58 -9.59 -1.82
N ALA A 101 -8.72 -9.60 -2.53
CA ALA A 101 -9.33 -10.83 -3.04
C ALA A 101 -8.37 -11.62 -3.96
N ARG A 102 -7.60 -10.95 -4.81
CA ARG A 102 -6.61 -11.59 -5.67
C ARG A 102 -5.45 -12.19 -4.87
N GLN A 103 -4.95 -11.49 -3.85
CA GLN A 103 -3.85 -12.00 -3.02
C GLN A 103 -4.29 -13.19 -2.14
N GLU A 104 -5.49 -13.12 -1.57
CA GLU A 104 -6.11 -14.22 -0.84
C GLU A 104 -6.30 -15.45 -1.74
N ALA A 105 -6.86 -15.26 -2.95
CA ALA A 105 -7.03 -16.34 -3.92
C ALA A 105 -5.70 -16.97 -4.38
N ALA A 106 -4.61 -16.18 -4.42
CA ALA A 106 -3.29 -16.70 -4.74
C ALA A 106 -2.69 -17.57 -3.61
N GLY A 107 -3.14 -17.40 -2.36
CA GLY A 107 -2.76 -18.24 -1.22
C GLY A 107 -1.27 -18.23 -0.83
N ARG A 108 -0.47 -17.30 -1.39
CA ARG A 108 0.99 -17.21 -1.12
C ARG A 108 1.32 -16.46 0.16
N VAL A 109 0.41 -15.61 0.62
CA VAL A 109 0.50 -14.76 1.80
C VAL A 109 -0.87 -14.74 2.47
N GLU A 110 -0.89 -15.00 3.78
CA GLU A 110 -2.06 -14.82 4.63
C GLU A 110 -2.20 -13.33 4.96
N ILE A 111 -3.37 -12.74 4.74
CA ILE A 111 -3.64 -11.33 5.06
C ILE A 111 -4.56 -11.30 6.29
N LEU A 112 -4.18 -10.50 7.30
CA LEU A 112 -4.91 -10.28 8.55
C LEU A 112 -5.33 -8.82 8.70
#